data_AF-A0A351K542-F1
#
_entry.id   AF-A0A351K542-F1
#
_cell.length_a   1.000
_cell.length_b   1.000
_cell.length_c   1.000
_cell.angle_alpha   90.00
_cell.angle_beta   90.00
_cell.angle_gamma   90.00
#
_symmetry.space_group_name_H-M   'P 1'
#
loop_
_entity.id
_entity.type
_entity.pdbx_description
1 polymer ?
#
loop_
_entity_poly.entity_id
_entity_poly.type
_entity_poly.pdbx_seq_one_letter_code
_entity_poly.pdbx_strand_id
1 'polypeptide(L)' 'MNGSDILALVLLGVVVFFFGLILYFVPIGLWITALFSGVRVRIATLIGMRLRKVPPGQIVRPLISATP' A
#
# COMPACT_ATOMS: atom_id res chain seq x y z
N MET A 1 -21.80 17.01 24.39
CA MET A 1 -21.29 16.72 23.04
C MET A 1 -22.31 17.27 22.08
N ASN A 2 -21.95 18.31 21.33
CA ASN A 2 -22.83 18.89 20.34
C ASN A 2 -22.96 17.93 19.15
N GLY A 3 -24.02 18.06 18.35
CA GLY A 3 -24.20 17.23 17.15
C GLY A 3 -23.04 17.35 16.15
N SER A 4 -22.35 18.49 16.13
CA SER A 4 -21.12 18.73 15.38
C SER A 4 -19.95 17.85 15.81
N ASP A 5 -19.82 17.60 17.12
CA ASP A 5 -18.68 16.89 17.69
C ASP A 5 -18.78 15.39 17.35
N ILE A 6 -20.00 14.85 17.34
CA ILE A 6 -20.28 13.47 16.93
C ILE A 6 -19.99 13.29 15.44
N LEU A 7 -20.42 14.23 14.59
CA LEU A 7 -20.12 14.18 13.15
C LEU A 7 -18.62 14.25 12.86
N ALA A 8 -17.88 15.10 13.57
CA ALA A 8 -16.43 15.20 13.43
C ALA A 8 -15.71 13.88 13.81
N LEU A 9 -16.13 13.24 14.90
CA LEU A 9 -15.60 11.95 15.35
C LEU A 9 -15.87 10.82 14.35
N VAL A 10 -17.09 10.74 13.82
CA VAL A 10 -17.46 9.75 12.80
C VAL A 10 -16.63 9.96 11.52
N LEU A 11 -16.50 11.20 11.05
CA LEU A 11 -15.73 11.53 9.87
C LEU A 11 -14.24 11.17 10.05
N LEU A 12 -13.66 11.50 11.20
CA LEU A 12 -12.29 11.13 11.54
C LEU A 12 -12.09 9.61 11.53
N GLY A 13 -13.03 8.86 12.11
CA GLY A 13 -13.00 7.40 12.11
C GLY A 13 -13.02 6.81 10.70
N VAL A 14 -13.86 7.34 9.82
CA VAL A 14 -13.94 6.91 8.40
C VAL A 14 -12.63 7.20 7.67
N VAL A 15 -12.06 8.40 7.84
CA VAL A 15 -10.81 8.79 7.20
C VAL A 15 -9.66 7.88 7.63
N VAL A 16 -9.51 7.63 8.93
CA VAL A 16 -8.46 6.76 9.47
C VAL A 16 -8.63 5.32 8.97
N PHE A 17 -9.87 4.81 8.97
CA PHE A 17 -10.17 3.46 8.47
C PHE A 17 -9.82 3.33 6.98
N PHE A 18 -10.23 4.29 6.16
CA PHE A 18 -9.96 4.27 4.72
C PHE A 18 -8.46 4.38 4.44
N PHE A 19 -7.75 5.22 5.18
CA PHE A 19 -6.30 5.35 5.09
C PHE A 19 -5.59 4.06 5.49
N GLY A 20 -6.01 3.43 6.59
CA GLY A 20 -5.50 2.12 7.02
C GLY A 20 -5.72 1.02 5.96
N LEU A 21 -6.88 1.01 5.30
CA LEU A 21 -7.18 0.07 4.22
C LEU A 21 -6.21 0.24 3.03
N ILE A 22 -5.96 1.49 2.63
CA ILE A 22 -5.01 1.80 1.54
C ILE A 22 -3.60 1.36 1.94
N LEU A 23 -3.14 1.69 3.15
CA LEU A 23 -1.81 1.28 3.63
C LEU A 23 -1.65 -0.25 3.73
N TYR A 24 -2.72 -0.98 4.06
CA TYR A 24 -2.71 -2.45 4.09
C TYR A 24 -2.71 -3.08 2.69
N PHE A 25 -3.48 -2.48 1.77
CA PHE A 25 -3.65 -3.01 0.42
C PHE A 25 -2.45 -2.69 -0.47
N VAL A 26 -1.84 -1.51 -0.31
CA VAL A 26 -0.66 -1.11 -1.06
C VAL A 26 0.59 -1.65 -0.36
N PRO A 27 1.39 -2.52 -0.99
CA PRO A 27 2.62 -3.04 -0.39
C PRO A 27 3.75 -1.99 -0.48
N ILE A 28 3.61 -0.90 0.26
CA ILE A 28 4.55 0.24 0.27
C ILE A 28 5.94 -0.22 0.73
N GLY A 29 6.02 -1.10 1.73
CA GLY A 29 7.31 -1.63 2.21
C GLY A 29 8.11 -2.31 1.10
N LEU A 30 7.46 -3.19 0.32
CA LEU A 30 8.09 -3.88 -0.81
C LEU A 30 8.49 -2.92 -1.92
N TRP A 31 7.67 -1.88 -2.16
CA TRP A 31 7.95 -0.85 -3.14
C TRP A 31 9.20 -0.03 -2.80
N ILE A 32 9.32 0.37 -1.53
CA ILE A 32 10.47 1.11 -1.02
C ILE A 32 11.73 0.26 -1.18
N THR A 33 11.70 -1.01 -0.75
CA THR A 33 12.86 -1.91 -0.90
C THR A 33 13.25 -2.06 -2.38
N ALA A 34 12.29 -2.23 -3.28
CA ALA A 34 12.54 -2.30 -4.71
C ALA A 34 13.22 -1.05 -5.27
N LEU A 35 12.76 0.14 -4.84
CA LEU A 35 13.33 1.42 -5.26
C LEU A 35 14.80 1.55 -4.85
N PHE A 36 15.12 1.20 -3.61
CA PHE A 36 16.50 1.24 -3.10
C PHE A 36 17.40 0.19 -3.76
N SER A 37 16.85 -0.96 -4.14
CA SER A 37 17.56 -1.98 -4.91
C SER A 37 17.67 -1.68 -6.40
N GLY A 38 17.28 -0.49 -6.88
CA GLY A 38 17.35 -0.12 -8.30
C GLY A 38 16.25 -0.72 -9.19
N VAL A 39 15.29 -1.46 -8.61
CA VAL A 39 14.18 -2.07 -9.33
C VAL A 39 13.03 -1.06 -9.46
N ARG A 40 12.85 -0.55 -10.67
CA ARG A 40 11.80 0.43 -11.00
C ARG A 40 10.42 -0.22 -11.14
N VAL A 41 9.75 -0.50 -10.01
CA VAL A 41 8.36 -0.98 -9.98
C VAL A 41 7.43 0.19 -9.64
N ARG A 42 6.31 0.34 -10.36
CA ARG A 42 5.28 1.35 -10.02
C ARG A 42 4.35 0.82 -8.94
N ILE A 43 3.89 1.70 -8.05
CA ILE A 43 2.87 1.38 -7.03
C ILE A 43 1.61 0.80 -7.68
N ALA A 44 1.17 1.36 -8.81
CA ALA A 44 0.03 0.87 -9.58
C ALA A 44 0.20 -0.60 -10.01
N THR A 45 1.42 -1.02 -10.36
CA THR A 45 1.71 -2.42 -10.71
C THR A 45 1.54 -3.33 -9.50
N LEU A 46 2.03 -2.92 -8.32
CA LEU A 46 1.91 -3.69 -7.09
C LEU A 46 0.45 -3.85 -6.63
N ILE A 47 -0.34 -2.78 -6.77
CA ILE A 47 -1.80 -2.81 -6.54
C ILE A 47 -2.46 -3.76 -7.55
N GLY A 48 -2.10 -3.65 -8.83
CA GLY A 48 -2.61 -4.51 -9.89
C GLY A 48 -2.23 -5.99 -9.72
N MET A 49 -1.11 -6.30 -9.05
CA MET A 49 -0.75 -7.67 -8.67
C MET A 49 -1.72 -8.20 -7.60
N ARG A 50 -2.00 -7.42 -6.55
CA ARG A 50 -2.98 -7.82 -5.52
C ARG A 50 -4.39 -7.99 -6.08
N LEU A 51 -4.84 -7.10 -6.98
CA LEU A 51 -6.14 -7.22 -7.63
C LEU A 51 -6.26 -8.50 -8.46
N ARG A 52 -5.18 -8.91 -9.14
CA ARG A 52 -5.08 -10.17 -9.89
C ARG A 52 -4.82 -11.40 -9.00
N LYS A 53 -4.86 -11.25 -7.67
CA LYS A 53 -4.54 -12.30 -6.68
C LYS A 53 -3.11 -12.86 -6.81
N VAL A 54 -2.18 -12.08 -7.35
CA VAL A 54 -0.76 -12.45 -7.44
C VAL A 54 0.00 -11.83 -6.26
N PRO A 55 0.71 -12.62 -5.42
CA PRO A 55 1.50 -12.09 -4.32
C PRO A 55 2.68 -11.26 -4.88
N PRO A 56 2.72 -9.93 -4.66
CA PRO A 56 3.74 -9.08 -5.28
C PRO A 56 5.17 -9.43 -4.81
N GLY A 57 5.31 -9.96 -3.59
CA GLY A 57 6.59 -10.39 -3.05
C GLY A 57 7.28 -11.49 -3.86
N GLN A 58 6.52 -12.38 -4.51
CA GLN A 58 7.10 -13.45 -5.32
C GLN A 58 7.66 -12.94 -6.65
N ILE A 59 7.22 -11.78 -7.13
CA ILE A 59 7.75 -11.16 -8.35
C ILE A 59 8.89 -10.21 -8.01
N VAL A 60 8.73 -9.37 -6.98
CA VAL A 60 9.69 -8.29 -6.70
C VAL A 60 10.95 -8.79 -6.00
N ARG A 61 10.87 -9.80 -5.13
CA ARG A 61 12.07 -10.32 -4.43
C ARG A 61 13.12 -10.91 -5.38
N PRO A 62 12.76 -11.73 -6.39
CA PRO A 62 13.72 -12.15 -7.41
C PRO A 62 14.30 -11.00 -8.22
N LEU A 63 13.47 -9.99 -8.57
CA LEU A 63 13.95 -8.81 -9.30
C LEU A 63 14.98 -8.00 -8.50
N ILE A 64 14.75 -7.85 -7.19
CA ILE A 64 15.72 -7.22 -6.28
C ILE A 64 17.03 -8.01 -6.26
N SER A 65 16.93 -9.35 -6.15
CA SER A 65 18.11 -10.22 -6.05
C SER A 65 18.92 -10.32 -7.35
N ALA A 66 18.28 -10.07 -8.49
CA ALA A 66 18.93 -10.05 -9.80
C ALA A 66 19.57 -8.70 -10.15
N THR A 67 19.33 -7.67 -9.33
CA THR A 67 19.95 -6.35 -9.54
C THR A 67 21.32 -6.33 -8.85
N PRO A 68 22.39 -5.86 -9.53
CA PRO A 68 23.78 -5.94 -9.05
C PRO A 68 24.08 -5.10 -7.81
#